data_AF-A0A661JF39-F1
#
_entry.id   AF-A0A661JF39-F1
#
_cell.length_a   1.000
_cell.length_b   1.000
_cell.length_c   1.000
_cell.angle_alpha   90.00
_cell.angle_beta   90.00
_cell.angle_gamma   90.00
#
_symmetry.space_group_name_H-M   'P 1'
#
loop_
_entity.id
_entity.type
_entity.pdbx_description
1 polymer ?
#
loop_
_entity_poly.entity_id
_entity_poly.type
_entity_poly.pdbx_seq_one_letter_code
_entity_poly.pdbx_strand_id
1 'polypeptide(L)'
;IIIDKGLRHGIKKDLAVISPDGVVGRILKAMDSFSVVLLLFDQNFALDAMVQRTRSRGIVEGTGDGLCKLKYVLDSENIRCGDVVLTSGMEGVFPKGIMIGEIVSVNRDEGSLFQNITIRPNCDFRKLEEVFVVLGRKK
;
A
#
# COMPACT_ATOMS: atom_id res chain seq x y z
N ILE A 1 13.62 -1.32 2.84
CA ILE A 1 14.42 -0.57 3.86
C ILE A 1 14.63 -1.43 5.10
N ILE A 2 15.57 -1.08 5.98
CA ILE A 2 15.80 -1.74 7.28
C ILE A 2 15.41 -0.75 8.40
N ILE A 3 14.73 -1.24 9.43
CA ILE A 3 14.37 -0.47 10.63
C ILE A 3 15.05 -1.03 11.86
N ASP A 4 15.30 -0.20 12.86
CA ASP A 4 16.09 -0.48 14.07
C ASP A 4 15.29 -1.16 15.20
N LYS A 5 14.14 -1.75 14.84
CA LYS A 5 13.29 -2.53 15.74
C LYS A 5 13.04 -3.93 15.16
N GLY A 6 12.90 -4.91 16.04
CA GLY A 6 12.84 -6.34 15.71
C GLY A 6 11.93 -7.15 16.63
N LEU A 7 12.12 -8.47 16.68
CA LEU A 7 11.36 -9.42 17.48
C LEU A 7 11.29 -9.05 18.96
N ARG A 8 12.39 -8.53 19.53
CA ARG A 8 12.45 -8.08 20.93
C ARG A 8 11.52 -6.89 21.23
N HIS A 9 11.07 -6.21 20.19
CA HIS A 9 10.16 -5.07 20.26
C HIS A 9 8.72 -5.44 19.85
N GLY A 10 8.43 -6.74 19.69
CA GLY A 10 7.11 -7.24 19.32
C GLY A 10 6.81 -7.23 17.82
N ILE A 11 7.77 -6.86 16.97
CA ILE A 11 7.60 -6.84 15.51
C ILE A 11 7.57 -8.28 14.97
N LYS A 12 6.65 -8.52 14.04
CA LYS A 12 6.46 -9.80 13.36
C LYS A 12 6.39 -9.59 11.85
N LYS A 13 6.57 -10.68 11.10
CA LYS A 13 6.32 -10.72 9.66
C LYS A 13 4.90 -10.23 9.36
N ASP A 14 4.75 -9.58 8.21
CA ASP A 14 3.51 -9.10 7.62
C ASP A 14 2.84 -7.93 8.37
N LEU A 15 3.41 -7.41 9.45
CA LEU A 15 2.89 -6.19 10.08
C LEU A 15 3.01 -4.97 9.16
N ALA A 16 2.00 -4.12 9.18
CA ALA A 16 1.97 -2.88 8.41
C ALA A 16 3.02 -1.88 8.91
N VAL A 17 3.67 -1.20 7.96
CA VAL A 17 4.61 -0.11 8.20
C VAL A 17 4.05 1.14 7.51
N ILE A 18 3.88 2.20 8.29
CA ILE A 18 3.28 3.46 7.86
C ILE A 18 4.15 4.64 8.29
N SER A 19 3.95 5.78 7.66
CA SER A 19 4.48 7.09 8.05
C SER A 19 3.31 8.08 8.18
N PRO A 20 3.54 9.32 8.65
CA PRO A 20 2.54 10.38 8.62
C PRO A 20 1.99 10.63 7.20
N ASP A 21 2.81 10.39 6.18
CA ASP A 21 2.45 10.58 4.76
C ASP A 21 1.70 9.38 4.16
N GLY A 22 1.63 8.23 4.85
CA GLY A 22 0.84 7.08 4.42
C GLY A 22 1.56 5.75 4.46
N VAL A 23 1.19 4.85 3.56
CA VAL A 23 1.71 3.48 3.52
C VAL A 23 3.17 3.47 3.05
N VAL A 24 4.04 2.88 3.86
CA VAL A 24 5.45 2.62 3.49
C VAL A 24 5.58 1.20 2.94
N GLY A 25 4.95 0.22 3.59
CA GLY A 25 5.07 -1.18 3.22
C GLY A 25 4.67 -2.13 4.34
N ARG A 26 5.27 -3.33 4.36
CA ARG A 26 5.05 -4.34 5.41
C ARG A 26 6.36 -4.99 5.83
N ILE A 27 6.39 -5.56 7.03
CA ILE A 27 7.56 -6.31 7.51
C ILE A 27 7.73 -7.58 6.67
N LEU A 28 8.79 -7.64 5.89
CA LEU A 28 9.18 -8.84 5.13
C LEU A 28 9.75 -9.91 6.06
N LYS A 29 10.62 -9.48 6.98
CA LYS A 29 11.29 -10.34 7.96
C LYS A 29 11.68 -9.53 9.18
N ALA A 30 11.48 -10.10 10.36
CA ALA A 30 11.96 -9.55 11.63
C ALA A 30 13.13 -10.40 12.14
N MET A 31 14.19 -9.74 12.57
CA MET A 31 15.31 -10.31 13.32
C MET A 31 15.21 -9.85 14.78
N ASP A 32 16.12 -10.28 15.66
CA ASP A 32 16.10 -9.92 17.08
C ASP A 32 15.97 -8.41 17.35
N SER A 33 16.82 -7.60 16.70
CA SER A 33 16.95 -6.16 16.96
C SER A 33 16.58 -5.27 15.77
N PHE A 34 16.40 -5.83 14.57
CA PHE A 34 16.07 -5.07 13.36
C PHE A 34 15.06 -5.81 12.49
N SER A 35 14.45 -5.11 11.54
CA SER A 35 13.50 -5.72 10.60
C SER A 35 13.71 -5.19 9.19
N VAL A 36 13.41 -6.02 8.20
CA VAL A 36 13.40 -5.65 6.78
C VAL A 36 11.96 -5.36 6.36
N VAL A 37 11.76 -4.20 5.73
CA VAL A 37 10.47 -3.75 5.20
C VAL A 37 10.44 -3.98 3.69
N LEU A 38 9.43 -4.72 3.23
CA LEU A 38 9.02 -4.79 1.83
C LEU A 38 8.24 -3.52 1.50
N LEU A 39 8.73 -2.74 0.54
CA LEU A 39 8.15 -1.43 0.20
C LEU A 39 6.87 -1.57 -0.63
N LEU A 40 6.00 -0.57 -0.53
CA LEU A 40 4.72 -0.49 -1.25
C LEU A 40 4.85 -0.65 -2.77
N PHE A 41 5.92 -0.13 -3.36
CA PHE A 41 6.16 -0.18 -4.80
C PHE A 41 7.01 -1.38 -5.25
N ASP A 42 7.37 -2.31 -4.33
CA ASP A 42 8.06 -3.56 -4.69
C ASP A 42 7.12 -4.48 -5.48
N GLN A 43 7.63 -5.19 -6.50
CA GLN A 43 6.82 -6.09 -7.34
C GLN A 43 6.17 -7.24 -6.57
N ASN A 44 6.69 -7.58 -5.39
CA ASN A 44 6.14 -8.63 -4.53
C ASN A 44 5.17 -8.08 -3.48
N PHE A 45 4.87 -6.78 -3.52
CA PHE A 45 3.94 -6.14 -2.61
C PHE A 45 2.53 -6.13 -3.21
N ALA A 46 1.57 -6.51 -2.37
CA ALA A 46 0.15 -6.41 -2.66
C ALA A 46 -0.62 -6.08 -1.38
N LEU A 47 -1.69 -5.29 -1.50
CA LEU A 47 -2.61 -4.97 -0.40
C LEU A 47 -4.00 -4.58 -0.90
N ASP A 48 -5.01 -4.81 -0.06
CA ASP A 48 -6.38 -4.39 -0.30
C ASP A 48 -6.54 -2.86 -0.23
N ALA A 49 -7.15 -2.30 -1.27
CA ALA A 49 -7.28 -0.86 -1.43
C ALA A 49 -8.70 -0.43 -1.84
N MET A 50 -8.97 0.85 -1.65
CA MET A 50 -10.23 1.47 -1.99
C MET A 50 -9.99 2.89 -2.50
N VAL A 51 -10.63 3.23 -3.60
CA VAL A 51 -10.69 4.60 -4.10
C VAL A 51 -11.60 5.42 -3.20
N GLN A 52 -11.11 6.52 -2.66
CA GLN A 52 -11.80 7.28 -1.61
C GLN A 52 -13.17 7.80 -2.06
N ARG A 53 -13.24 8.37 -3.27
CA ARG A 53 -14.42 9.03 -3.82
C ARG A 53 -15.53 8.05 -4.19
N THR A 54 -15.19 7.02 -4.97
CA THR A 54 -16.17 6.07 -5.51
C THR A 54 -16.42 4.87 -4.60
N ARG A 55 -15.53 4.63 -3.63
CA ARG A 55 -15.49 3.41 -2.80
C ARG A 55 -15.24 2.13 -3.59
N SER A 56 -14.87 2.23 -4.87
CA SER A 56 -14.45 1.09 -5.69
C SER A 56 -13.24 0.42 -5.03
N ARG A 57 -13.25 -0.91 -5.00
CA ARG A 57 -12.19 -1.71 -4.38
C ARG A 57 -11.28 -2.30 -5.45
N GLY A 58 -10.04 -2.54 -5.05
CA GLY A 58 -9.06 -3.22 -5.88
C GLY A 58 -7.88 -3.68 -5.05
N ILE A 59 -6.89 -4.23 -5.74
CA ILE A 59 -5.61 -4.63 -5.14
C ILE A 59 -4.55 -3.68 -5.66
N VAL A 60 -3.83 -3.03 -4.75
CA VAL A 60 -2.65 -2.26 -5.14
C VAL A 60 -1.45 -3.19 -5.19
N GLU A 61 -0.74 -3.18 -6.31
CA GLU A 61 0.50 -3.93 -6.52
C GLU A 61 1.65 -2.97 -6.86
N GLY A 62 2.84 -3.24 -6.34
CA GLY A 62 4.03 -2.47 -6.73
C GLY A 62 4.54 -2.86 -8.11
N THR A 63 5.18 -1.92 -8.81
CA THR A 63 5.72 -2.12 -10.16
C THR A 63 7.24 -2.27 -10.19
N GLY A 64 7.94 -1.95 -9.09
CA GLY A 64 9.39 -2.01 -8.96
C GLY A 64 10.12 -0.73 -9.41
N ASP A 65 9.41 0.21 -10.02
CA ASP A 65 9.95 1.49 -10.54
C ASP A 65 9.46 2.72 -9.75
N GLY A 66 8.99 2.51 -8.51
CA GLY A 66 8.50 3.57 -7.63
C GLY A 66 7.03 3.92 -7.82
N LEU A 67 6.33 3.26 -8.74
CA LEU A 67 4.89 3.36 -8.92
C LEU A 67 4.15 2.15 -8.35
N CYS A 68 2.82 2.23 -8.38
CA CYS A 68 1.94 1.11 -8.12
C CYS A 68 0.85 1.02 -9.19
N LYS A 69 0.22 -0.16 -9.30
CA LYS A 69 -0.98 -0.37 -10.09
C LYS A 69 -2.16 -0.69 -9.17
N LEU A 70 -3.35 -0.20 -9.51
CA LEU A 70 -4.60 -0.64 -8.90
C LEU A 70 -5.29 -1.62 -9.84
N LYS A 71 -5.33 -2.89 -9.46
CA LYS A 71 -5.95 -3.97 -10.22
C LYS A 71 -7.35 -4.29 -9.73
N TYR A 72 -8.09 -5.00 -10.59
CA TYR A 72 -9.42 -5.56 -10.31
C TYR A 72 -10.53 -4.53 -10.08
N VAL A 73 -10.35 -3.31 -10.60
CA VAL A 73 -11.42 -2.31 -10.64
C VAL A 73 -12.18 -2.46 -11.94
N LEU A 74 -13.49 -2.72 -11.86
CA LEU A 74 -14.34 -2.94 -13.03
C LEU A 74 -14.34 -1.73 -13.96
N ASP A 75 -14.44 -1.96 -15.27
CA ASP A 75 -14.52 -0.89 -16.28
C ASP A 75 -15.74 0.04 -16.09
N SER A 76 -16.83 -0.49 -15.51
CA SER A 76 -18.02 0.30 -15.18
C SER A 76 -17.81 1.33 -14.06
N GLU A 77 -16.72 1.25 -13.30
CA GLU A 77 -16.42 2.18 -12.22
C GLU A 77 -15.89 3.51 -12.75
N ASN A 78 -16.42 4.62 -12.25
CA ASN A 78 -16.04 5.97 -12.68
C ASN A 78 -14.76 6.44 -11.96
N ILE A 79 -13.61 5.85 -12.28
CA ILE A 79 -12.29 6.22 -11.74
C ILE A 79 -11.65 7.33 -12.57
N ARG A 80 -10.92 8.25 -11.91
CA ARG A 80 -10.30 9.41 -12.57
C ARG A 80 -8.90 9.67 -12.03
N CYS A 81 -8.04 10.28 -12.85
CA CYS A 81 -6.80 10.86 -12.36
C CYS A 81 -7.10 11.91 -11.28
N GLY A 82 -6.27 11.98 -10.25
CA GLY A 82 -6.49 12.80 -9.07
C GLY A 82 -7.27 12.11 -7.93
N ASP A 83 -7.88 10.95 -8.20
CA ASP A 83 -8.55 10.20 -7.13
C ASP A 83 -7.54 9.65 -6.13
N VAL A 84 -7.86 9.81 -4.84
CA VAL A 84 -7.06 9.28 -3.73
C VAL A 84 -7.36 7.80 -3.50
N VAL A 85 -6.30 7.02 -3.29
CA VAL A 85 -6.38 5.59 -2.96
C VAL A 85 -5.97 5.37 -1.51
N LEU A 86 -6.80 4.63 -0.78
CA LEU A 86 -6.63 4.35 0.64
C LEU A 86 -6.57 2.84 0.89
N THR A 87 -5.98 2.42 2.00
CA THR A 87 -6.12 1.05 2.51
C THR A 87 -7.58 0.73 2.82
N SER A 88 -8.08 -0.43 2.40
CA SER A 88 -9.49 -0.79 2.64
C SER A 88 -9.72 -1.38 4.04
N GLY A 89 -8.67 -1.97 4.63
CA GLY A 89 -8.64 -2.57 5.96
C GLY A 89 -9.26 -3.97 6.01
N MET A 90 -9.41 -4.63 4.86
CA MET A 90 -10.11 -5.90 4.73
C MET A 90 -9.25 -7.10 5.14
N GLU A 91 -7.95 -7.07 4.84
CA GLU A 91 -7.02 -8.10 5.28
C GLU A 91 -6.69 -8.01 6.78
N GLY A 92 -7.08 -6.91 7.44
CA GLY A 92 -6.82 -6.68 8.87
C GLY A 92 -5.36 -6.38 9.22
N VAL A 93 -4.46 -6.37 8.23
CA VAL A 93 -3.04 -6.02 8.38
C VAL A 93 -2.85 -4.51 8.44
N PHE A 94 -3.43 -3.80 7.47
CA PHE A 94 -3.41 -2.34 7.44
C PHE A 94 -4.67 -1.80 8.13
N PRO A 95 -4.55 -0.79 9.01
CA PRO A 95 -5.72 0.00 9.42
C PRO A 95 -6.43 0.56 8.19
N LYS A 96 -7.76 0.65 8.23
CA LYS A 96 -8.54 1.26 7.15
C LYS A 96 -8.27 2.76 7.06
N GLY A 97 -8.14 3.27 5.84
CA GLY A 97 -8.11 4.72 5.57
C GLY A 97 -6.72 5.35 5.58
N ILE A 98 -5.65 4.56 5.60
CA ILE A 98 -4.28 5.06 5.43
C ILE A 98 -4.07 5.37 3.95
N MET A 99 -3.49 6.53 3.65
CA MET A 99 -3.23 6.95 2.28
C MET A 99 -2.18 6.07 1.61
N ILE A 100 -2.48 5.60 0.41
CA ILE A 100 -1.54 4.87 -0.44
C ILE A 100 -0.92 5.84 -1.44
N GLY A 101 -1.76 6.61 -2.13
CA GLY A 101 -1.31 7.49 -3.20
C GLY A 101 -2.45 8.09 -3.99
N GLU A 102 -2.11 8.67 -5.12
CA GLU A 102 -3.02 9.34 -6.05
C GLU A 102 -2.97 8.67 -7.42
N ILE A 103 -4.12 8.53 -8.06
CA ILE A 103 -4.22 7.99 -9.42
C ILE A 103 -3.65 9.00 -10.41
N VAL A 104 -2.66 8.60 -11.19
CA VAL A 104 -1.99 9.44 -12.19
C VAL A 104 -2.31 9.04 -13.63
N SER A 105 -2.81 7.82 -13.85
CA SER A 105 -3.24 7.33 -15.16
C SER A 105 -4.37 6.33 -15.01
N VAL A 106 -5.33 6.38 -15.93
CA VAL A 106 -6.43 5.42 -16.07
C VAL A 106 -6.54 5.06 -17.55
N ASN A 107 -6.20 3.81 -17.89
CA ASN A 107 -6.33 3.28 -19.23
C ASN A 107 -7.40 2.19 -19.26
N ARG A 108 -8.20 2.20 -20.33
CA ARG A 108 -9.27 1.22 -20.58
C ARG A 108 -8.92 0.50 -21.87
N ASP A 109 -8.57 -0.78 -21.74
CA ASP A 109 -8.30 -1.62 -22.90
C ASP A 109 -9.63 -2.14 -23.43
N GLU A 110 -9.87 -2.00 -24.74
CA GLU A 110 -11.10 -2.49 -25.37
C GLU A 110 -11.29 -3.99 -25.09
N GLY A 111 -12.46 -4.35 -24.56
CA GLY A 111 -12.79 -5.73 -24.20
C GLY A 111 -12.27 -6.21 -22.84
N SER A 112 -11.50 -5.39 -22.10
CA SER A 112 -11.10 -5.73 -20.73
C SER A 112 -12.24 -5.53 -19.73
N LEU A 113 -12.37 -6.46 -18.77
CA LEU A 113 -13.29 -6.33 -17.64
C LEU A 113 -12.79 -5.32 -16.58
N PHE A 114 -11.48 -5.06 -16.56
CA PHE A 114 -10.82 -4.25 -15.55
C PHE A 114 -10.04 -3.09 -16.15
N GLN A 115 -9.98 -1.99 -15.42
CA GLN A 115 -9.20 -0.81 -15.78
C GLN A 115 -7.71 -1.02 -15.43
N ASN A 116 -6.82 -0.45 -16.24
CA ASN A 116 -5.39 -0.39 -15.96
C ASN A 116 -5.04 0.97 -15.35
N ILE A 117 -4.92 0.99 -14.02
CA ILE A 117 -4.82 2.21 -13.23
C ILE A 117 -3.42 2.30 -12.62
N THR A 118 -2.76 3.44 -12.79
CA THR A 118 -1.45 3.73 -12.19
C THR A 118 -1.61 4.68 -11.02
N ILE A 119 -0.96 4.35 -9.91
CA ILE A 119 -0.90 5.15 -8.69
C ILE A 119 0.53 5.64 -8.49
N ARG A 120 0.65 6.92 -8.14
CA ARG A 120 1.85 7.49 -7.56
C ARG A 120 1.74 7.39 -6.04
N PRO A 121 2.62 6.65 -5.35
CA PRO A 121 2.64 6.60 -3.89
C PRO A 121 2.76 7.99 -3.27
N ASN A 122 2.10 8.22 -2.13
CA ASN A 122 2.15 9.53 -1.45
C ASN A 122 3.45 9.74 -0.67
N CYS A 123 4.04 8.66 -0.15
CA CYS A 123 5.23 8.71 0.69
C CYS A 123 6.49 9.05 -0.14
N ASP A 124 7.28 10.06 0.27
CA ASP A 124 8.61 10.32 -0.29
C ASP A 124 9.66 9.45 0.44
N PHE A 125 9.91 8.27 -0.11
CA PHE A 125 10.82 7.28 0.48
C PHE A 125 12.28 7.75 0.64
N ARG A 126 12.67 8.85 -0.02
CA ARG A 126 14.02 9.43 0.10
C ARG A 126 14.18 10.31 1.34
N LYS A 127 13.07 10.77 1.93
CA LYS A 127 13.03 11.65 3.11
C LYS A 127 12.49 10.93 4.34
N LEU A 128 12.42 9.61 4.29
CA LEU A 128 11.87 8.79 5.36
C LEU A 128 12.90 8.66 6.49
N GLU A 129 12.66 9.35 7.60
CA GLU A 129 13.51 9.27 8.80
C GLU A 129 12.93 8.30 9.84
N GLU A 130 11.62 8.34 10.05
CA GLU A 130 10.91 7.54 11.04
C GLU A 130 9.70 6.83 10.43
N VAL A 131 9.36 5.67 10.99
CA VAL A 131 8.18 4.89 10.61
C VAL A 131 7.49 4.29 11.83
N PHE A 132 6.21 4.02 11.68
CA PHE A 132 5.38 3.35 12.68
C PHE A 132 5.07 1.93 12.21
N VAL A 133 5.26 0.96 13.10
CA VAL A 133 4.85 -0.43 12.86
C VAL A 133 3.55 -0.68 13.61
N VAL A 134 2.51 -1.08 12.89
CA VAL A 134 1.19 -1.34 13.46
C VAL A 134 1.16 -2.76 14.02
N LEU A 135 1.20 -2.91 15.35
CA LEU A 135 1.23 -4.21 16.03
C LEU A 135 -0.12 -4.97 16.06
N GLY A 136 -1.15 -4.44 15.39
CA GLY A 136 -2.51 -4.97 15.39
C GLY A 136 -3.26 -4.77 16.71
N ARG A 137 -4.56 -5.09 16.73
CA ARG A 137 -5.33 -5.22 17.98
C ARG A 137 -5.13 -6.63 18.54
N LYS A 138 -4.80 -6.75 19.83
CA LYS A 138 -5.06 -8.01 20.55
C LYS A 138 -6.56 -8.30 20.42
N LYS A 139 -6.92 -9.45 19.84
CA LYS A 139 -8.25 -10.03 20.04
C LYS A 139 -8.38 -10.44 21.50
#